data_AF-A0A316P0Y7-F1
#
_entry.id   AF-A0A316P0Y7-F1
#
_cell.length_a   1.000
_cell.length_b   1.000
_cell.length_c   1.000
_cell.angle_alpha   90.00
_cell.angle_beta   90.00
_cell.angle_gamma   90.00
#
_symmetry.space_group_name_H-M   'P 1'
#
loop_
_entity.id
_entity.type
_entity.pdbx_description
1 polymer ?
#
loop_
_entity_poly.entity_id
_entity_poly.type
_entity_poly.pdbx_seq_one_letter_code
_entity_poly.pdbx_strand_id
1 'polypeptide(L)'
;MTSPTLASFTATDGTGLWEVTSAGIRVDGELYRFTDRSFVVCAVTPGRTERSTNLIEEEDDGFGDLAALAVLQETGSLTDAALARWALGGSSVRVETDKREVPGTAQLTIGGLQRPRKRNCSLRYREDGRWIQADEIRAFGDAAHKAINAYRERWGGV
;
A
#
# COMPACT_ATOMS: atom_id res chain seq x y z
N MET A 1 31.94 19.21 -15.47
CA MET A 1 31.54 17.80 -15.65
C MET A 1 30.37 17.52 -14.74
N THR A 2 29.19 17.27 -15.30
CA THR A 2 28.01 16.82 -14.53
C THR A 2 28.25 15.39 -14.07
N SER A 3 28.11 15.14 -12.77
CA SER A 3 28.16 13.78 -12.23
C SER A 3 27.07 12.92 -12.88
N PRO A 4 27.33 11.64 -13.19
CA PRO A 4 26.33 10.76 -13.78
C PRO A 4 25.13 10.60 -12.83
N THR A 5 23.93 10.62 -13.42
CA THR A 5 22.66 10.36 -12.72
C THR A 5 22.55 8.86 -12.43
N LEU A 6 22.34 8.51 -11.15
CA LEU A 6 22.23 7.14 -10.65
C LEU A 6 20.78 6.64 -10.69
N ALA A 7 19.83 7.53 -10.37
CA ALA A 7 18.41 7.27 -10.43
C ALA A 7 17.68 8.62 -10.58
N SER A 8 16.50 8.62 -11.19
CA SER A 8 15.67 9.81 -11.31
C SER A 8 14.19 9.45 -11.31
N PHE A 9 13.36 10.34 -10.79
CA PHE A 9 11.91 10.27 -10.97
C PHE A 9 11.35 11.69 -11.17
N THR A 10 10.22 11.79 -11.86
CA THR A 10 9.52 13.07 -12.03
C THR A 10 8.42 13.15 -10.98
N ALA A 11 8.52 14.13 -10.09
CA ALA A 11 7.58 14.30 -9.00
C ALA A 11 6.20 14.76 -9.51
N THR A 12 5.13 14.17 -8.97
CA THR A 12 3.75 14.50 -9.34
C THR A 12 3.20 15.73 -8.61
N ASP A 13 3.88 16.19 -7.56
CA ASP A 13 3.54 17.36 -6.75
C ASP A 13 3.96 18.71 -7.39
N GLY A 14 4.54 18.68 -8.59
CA GLY A 14 5.02 19.86 -9.31
C GLY A 14 6.41 20.34 -8.89
N THR A 15 7.12 19.62 -8.01
CA THR A 15 8.52 19.94 -7.66
C THR A 15 9.54 19.60 -8.75
N GLY A 16 9.09 18.97 -9.84
CA GLY A 16 9.89 18.74 -11.05
C GLY A 16 10.67 17.43 -11.02
N LEU A 17 11.77 17.38 -11.79
CA LEU A 17 12.62 16.20 -11.90
C LEU A 17 13.57 16.10 -10.71
N TRP A 18 13.57 14.94 -10.04
CA TRP A 18 14.51 14.59 -8.99
C TRP A 18 15.53 13.60 -9.51
N GLU A 19 16.81 13.88 -9.28
CA GLU A 19 17.92 13.06 -9.75
C GLU A 19 18.90 12.79 -8.61
N VAL A 20 19.24 11.52 -8.35
CA VAL A 20 20.37 11.16 -7.49
C VAL A 20 21.63 11.18 -8.33
N THR A 21 22.68 11.84 -7.82
CA THR A 21 24.03 11.81 -8.40
C THR A 21 25.02 11.34 -7.34
N SER A 22 26.26 11.03 -7.74
CA SER A 22 27.32 10.66 -6.80
C SER A 22 27.70 11.76 -5.79
N ALA A 23 27.37 13.03 -6.09
CA ALA A 23 27.72 14.18 -5.25
C ALA A 23 26.55 14.70 -4.40
N GLY A 24 25.32 14.26 -4.68
CA GLY A 24 24.12 14.85 -4.09
C GLY A 24 22.86 14.60 -4.90
N ILE A 25 21.81 15.33 -4.58
CA ILE A 25 20.51 15.25 -5.25
C ILE A 25 20.26 16.51 -6.04
N ARG A 26 19.85 16.37 -7.28
CA ARG A 26 19.38 17.47 -8.11
C ARG A 26 17.87 17.49 -8.09
N VAL A 27 17.29 18.66 -7.83
CA VAL A 27 15.85 18.87 -7.98
C VAL A 27 15.67 20.08 -8.86
N ASP A 28 14.99 19.89 -10.00
CA ASP A 28 14.75 20.92 -11.01
C ASP A 28 16.02 21.71 -11.39
N GLY A 29 17.12 20.99 -11.61
CA GLY A 29 18.42 21.57 -11.97
C GLY A 29 19.26 22.08 -10.78
N GLU A 30 18.70 22.26 -9.59
CA GLU A 30 19.44 22.75 -8.42
C GLU A 30 20.05 21.60 -7.60
N LEU A 31 21.37 21.67 -7.36
CA LEU A 31 22.12 20.61 -6.69
C LEU A 31 22.19 20.80 -5.17
N TYR A 32 21.74 19.78 -4.45
CA TYR A 32 21.86 19.60 -3.02
C TYR A 32 22.96 18.57 -2.72
N ARG A 33 24.11 19.02 -2.22
CA ARG A 33 25.26 18.14 -2.00
C ARG A 33 25.09 17.26 -0.76
N PHE A 34 25.60 16.03 -0.84
CA PHE A 34 25.72 15.15 0.31
C PHE A 34 26.78 15.66 1.29
N THR A 35 26.59 15.30 2.56
CA THR A 35 27.50 15.53 3.67
C THR A 35 27.62 14.25 4.48
N ASP A 36 28.54 14.22 5.44
CA ASP A 36 28.68 13.16 6.46
C ASP A 36 27.36 12.87 7.20
N ARG A 37 26.55 13.91 7.43
CA ARG A 37 25.26 13.85 8.15
C ARG A 37 24.06 13.59 7.24
N SER A 38 24.26 13.38 5.94
CA SER A 38 23.14 13.13 5.03
C SER A 38 22.41 11.84 5.36
N PHE A 39 21.09 11.83 5.26
CA PHE A 39 20.29 10.63 5.47
C PHE A 39 19.10 10.61 4.51
N VAL A 40 18.60 9.42 4.23
CA VAL A 40 17.38 9.20 3.48
C VAL A 40 16.44 8.32 4.29
N VAL A 41 15.17 8.70 4.32
CA VAL A 41 14.06 7.91 4.84
C VAL A 41 13.06 7.77 3.71
N CYS A 42 12.76 6.53 3.32
CA CYS A 42 11.79 6.20 2.30
C CYS A 42 10.75 5.27 2.91
N ALA A 43 9.49 5.67 2.90
CA ALA A 43 8.36 4.88 3.35
C ALA A 43 7.33 4.83 2.22
N VAL A 44 7.09 3.64 1.68
CA VAL A 44 6.18 3.44 0.55
C VAL A 44 5.21 2.31 0.88
N THR A 45 3.94 2.67 0.91
CA THR A 45 2.80 1.77 1.08
C THR A 45 2.01 1.77 -0.24
N PRO A 46 2.14 0.73 -1.08
CA PRO A 46 1.37 0.65 -2.32
C PRO A 46 -0.13 0.56 -2.03
N GLY A 47 -0.94 1.19 -2.89
CA GLY A 47 -2.38 1.03 -2.84
C GLY A 47 -2.77 -0.43 -3.08
N ARG A 48 -3.85 -0.88 -2.44
CA ARG A 48 -4.34 -2.26 -2.59
C ARG A 48 -5.85 -2.30 -2.68
N THR A 49 -6.36 -3.27 -3.41
CA THR A 49 -7.78 -3.61 -3.41
C THR A 49 -7.99 -4.76 -2.45
N GLU A 50 -8.77 -4.51 -1.39
CA GLU A 50 -9.18 -5.53 -0.44
C GLU A 50 -10.53 -6.09 -0.87
N ARG A 51 -10.65 -7.43 -0.89
CA ARG A 51 -11.89 -8.13 -1.19
C ARG A 51 -12.31 -8.87 0.06
N SER A 52 -13.43 -8.47 0.65
CA SER A 52 -14.04 -9.19 1.78
C SER A 52 -15.23 -9.98 1.26
N THR A 53 -15.32 -11.23 1.68
CA THR A 53 -16.48 -12.08 1.40
C THR A 53 -17.21 -12.27 2.72
N ASN A 54 -18.43 -11.76 2.80
CA ASN A 54 -19.32 -11.98 3.94
C ASN A 54 -20.30 -13.10 3.58
N LEU A 55 -20.41 -14.07 4.47
CA LEU A 55 -21.47 -15.08 4.44
C LEU A 55 -22.57 -14.56 5.35
N ILE A 56 -23.69 -14.19 4.75
CA ILE A 56 -24.88 -13.76 5.47
C ILE A 56 -25.81 -14.96 5.52
N GLU A 57 -25.99 -15.51 6.71
CA GLU A 57 -27.06 -16.49 6.96
C GLU A 57 -28.38 -15.71 6.97
N GLU A 58 -29.23 -15.98 5.98
CA GLU A 58 -30.59 -15.46 5.99
C GLU A 58 -31.41 -16.21 7.04
N GLU A 59 -32.37 -15.50 7.63
CA GLU A 59 -33.28 -16.06 8.63
C GLU A 59 -34.00 -17.27 8.02
N ASP A 60 -34.13 -18.36 8.79
CA ASP A 60 -34.84 -19.57 8.39
C ASP A 60 -36.22 -19.17 7.89
N ASP A 61 -36.49 -19.41 6.60
CA ASP A 61 -37.73 -19.02 5.92
C ASP A 61 -38.94 -19.83 6.41
N GLY A 62 -38.73 -20.74 7.37
CA GLY A 62 -39.75 -21.59 7.97
C GLY A 62 -40.19 -22.71 7.02
N PHE A 63 -39.52 -22.89 5.88
CA PHE A 63 -39.84 -23.93 4.92
C PHE A 63 -39.64 -25.33 5.50
N GLY A 64 -38.62 -25.53 6.33
CA GLY A 64 -38.44 -26.77 7.09
C GLY A 64 -39.64 -27.12 7.96
N ASP A 65 -40.27 -26.11 8.56
CA ASP A 65 -41.42 -26.28 9.46
C ASP A 65 -42.69 -26.65 8.69
N LEU A 66 -42.87 -26.03 7.53
CA LEU A 66 -43.95 -26.35 6.59
C LEU A 66 -43.80 -27.76 6.01
N ALA A 67 -42.57 -28.15 5.66
CA ALA A 67 -42.29 -29.51 5.17
C ALA A 67 -42.54 -30.56 6.26
N ALA A 68 -42.13 -30.28 7.50
CA ALA A 68 -42.39 -31.15 8.65
C ALA A 68 -43.90 -31.35 8.89
N LEU A 69 -44.68 -30.27 8.82
CA LEU A 69 -46.13 -30.32 8.98
C LEU A 69 -46.80 -31.15 7.87
N ALA A 70 -46.40 -30.97 6.61
CA ALA A 70 -46.92 -31.75 5.50
C ALA A 70 -46.62 -33.24 5.64
N VAL A 71 -45.38 -33.60 6.00
CA VAL A 71 -44.99 -35.01 6.22
C VAL A 71 -45.71 -35.61 7.42
N LEU A 72 -45.89 -34.85 8.51
CA LEU A 72 -46.63 -35.33 9.68
C LEU A 72 -48.12 -35.57 9.36
N GLN A 73 -48.74 -34.70 8.55
CA GLN A 73 -50.13 -34.87 8.12
C GLN A 73 -50.32 -36.10 7.24
N GLU A 74 -49.37 -36.37 6.34
CA GLU A 74 -49.45 -37.49 5.39
C GLU A 74 -49.08 -38.83 6.01
N THR A 75 -48.06 -38.86 6.88
CA THR A 75 -47.47 -40.11 7.37
C THR A 75 -47.79 -40.41 8.84
N GLY A 76 -48.19 -39.40 9.63
CA GLY A 76 -48.35 -39.49 11.09
C GLY A 76 -47.04 -39.73 11.86
N SER A 77 -45.89 -39.73 11.17
CA SER A 77 -44.59 -40.07 11.74
C SER A 77 -43.83 -38.81 12.16
N LEU A 78 -43.59 -38.68 13.47
CA LEU A 78 -42.76 -37.59 14.01
C LEU A 78 -41.29 -37.71 13.56
N THR A 79 -40.80 -38.92 13.35
CA THR A 79 -39.43 -39.17 12.89
C THR A 79 -39.23 -38.66 11.46
N ASP A 80 -40.17 -38.96 10.56
CA ASP A 80 -40.08 -38.54 9.17
C ASP A 80 -40.33 -37.03 9.03
N ALA A 81 -41.21 -36.47 9.85
CA ALA A 81 -41.41 -35.02 9.94
C ALA A 81 -40.15 -34.29 10.45
N ALA A 82 -39.45 -34.83 11.45
CA ALA A 82 -38.20 -34.28 11.95
C ALA A 82 -37.07 -34.34 10.91
N LEU A 83 -37.00 -35.44 10.14
CA LEU A 83 -36.07 -35.57 9.03
C LEU A 83 -36.38 -34.58 7.90
N ALA A 84 -37.65 -34.39 7.56
CA ALA A 84 -38.07 -33.41 6.57
C ALA A 84 -37.73 -31.97 7.01
N ARG A 85 -37.97 -31.65 8.29
CA ARG A 85 -37.54 -30.38 8.89
C ARG A 85 -36.05 -30.16 8.75
N TRP A 86 -35.24 -31.17 9.05
CA TRP A 86 -33.78 -31.04 8.99
C TRP A 86 -33.24 -30.97 7.56
N ALA A 87 -33.81 -31.77 6.64
CA ALA A 87 -33.35 -31.82 5.26
C ALA A 87 -33.73 -30.56 4.46
N LEU A 88 -34.82 -29.89 4.83
CA LEU A 88 -35.38 -28.76 4.10
C LEU A 88 -35.35 -27.44 4.90
N GLY A 89 -35.11 -27.51 6.20
CA GLY A 89 -34.92 -26.36 7.08
C GLY A 89 -33.44 -26.06 7.20
N GLY A 90 -33.00 -25.06 6.45
CA GLY A 90 -31.65 -24.53 6.54
C GLY A 90 -31.67 -23.08 6.10
N SER A 91 -30.97 -22.23 6.84
CA SER A 91 -30.75 -20.83 6.45
C SER A 91 -30.13 -20.75 5.06
N SER A 92 -30.77 -20.02 4.14
CA SER A 92 -30.15 -19.68 2.88
C SER A 92 -28.92 -18.82 3.15
N VAL A 93 -27.77 -19.23 2.62
CA VAL A 93 -26.53 -18.46 2.78
C VAL A 93 -26.36 -17.58 1.56
N ARG A 94 -26.43 -16.27 1.77
CA ARG A 94 -26.10 -15.30 0.74
C ARG A 94 -24.64 -14.89 0.86
N VAL A 95 -23.92 -14.99 -0.25
CA VAL A 95 -22.53 -14.55 -0.34
C VAL A 95 -22.51 -13.12 -0.86
N GLU A 96 -22.11 -12.18 -0.01
CA GLU A 96 -21.85 -10.80 -0.41
C GLU A 96 -20.35 -10.59 -0.55
N THR A 97 -19.93 -10.09 -1.71
CA THR A 97 -18.53 -9.75 -1.97
C THR A 97 -18.41 -8.23 -2.03
N ASP A 98 -17.74 -7.66 -1.03
CA ASP A 98 -17.36 -6.26 -1.04
C ASP A 98 -15.94 -6.07 -1.58
N LYS A 99 -15.76 -4.98 -2.33
CA LYS A 99 -14.45 -4.52 -2.79
C LYS A 99 -14.18 -3.16 -2.18
N ARG A 100 -13.16 -3.08 -1.34
CA ARG A 100 -12.69 -1.82 -0.75
C ARG A 100 -11.37 -1.42 -1.38
N GLU A 101 -11.32 -0.22 -1.94
CA GLU A 101 -10.07 0.36 -2.42
C GLU A 101 -9.35 1.08 -1.27
N VAL A 102 -8.09 0.73 -1.03
CA VAL A 102 -7.22 1.39 -0.04
C VAL A 102 -6.17 2.22 -0.80
N PRO A 103 -6.11 3.55 -0.61
CA PRO A 103 -5.13 4.39 -1.28
C PRO A 103 -3.72 4.08 -0.80
N GLY A 104 -2.75 4.23 -1.69
CA GLY A 104 -1.33 4.15 -1.37
C GLY A 104 -0.79 5.48 -0.86
N THR A 105 0.32 5.41 -0.14
CA THR A 105 1.07 6.57 0.36
C THR A 105 2.56 6.36 0.15
N ALA A 106 3.25 7.36 -0.38
CA ALA A 106 4.71 7.40 -0.46
C ALA A 106 5.25 8.66 0.21
N GLN A 107 6.28 8.48 1.04
CA GLN A 107 7.00 9.56 1.70
C GLN A 107 8.49 9.34 1.52
N LEU A 108 9.17 10.37 1.02
CA LEU A 108 10.61 10.40 0.84
C LEU A 108 11.14 11.65 1.52
N THR A 109 12.04 11.47 2.49
CA THR A 109 12.71 12.58 3.17
C THR A 109 14.21 12.38 3.08
N ILE A 110 14.92 13.40 2.59
CA ILE A 110 16.38 13.38 2.47
C ILE A 110 16.92 14.61 3.18
N GLY A 111 17.61 14.38 4.29
CA GLY A 111 18.10 15.42 5.19
C GLY A 111 19.62 15.50 5.22
N GLY A 112 20.14 16.52 5.91
CA GLY A 112 21.57 16.74 6.07
C GLY A 112 22.27 17.12 4.76
N LEU A 113 21.56 17.77 3.84
CA LEU A 113 22.13 18.20 2.55
C LEU A 113 22.70 19.61 2.66
N GLN A 114 23.59 19.98 1.74
CA GLN A 114 24.16 21.31 1.68
C GLN A 114 23.92 21.99 0.32
N ARG A 115 23.43 23.22 0.38
CA ARG A 115 23.39 24.17 -0.74
C ARG A 115 24.45 25.25 -0.57
N PRO A 116 24.87 25.93 -1.65
CA PRO A 116 25.87 27.00 -1.59
C PRO A 116 25.56 28.09 -0.56
N ARG A 117 24.27 28.41 -0.34
CA ARG A 117 23.82 29.45 0.60
C ARG A 117 23.14 28.92 1.87
N LYS A 118 22.96 27.61 2.01
CA LYS A 118 22.21 27.02 3.13
C LYS A 118 22.77 25.66 3.52
N ARG A 119 23.24 25.55 4.76
CA ARG A 119 23.67 24.29 5.37
C ARG A 119 22.44 23.58 5.98
N ASN A 120 22.49 22.25 6.09
CA ASN A 120 21.41 21.41 6.64
C ASN A 120 20.05 21.61 5.95
N CYS A 121 20.04 21.50 4.62
CA CYS A 121 18.81 21.43 3.86
C CYS A 121 18.17 20.04 3.97
N SER A 122 16.84 20.00 3.93
CA SER A 122 16.07 18.78 3.80
C SER A 122 15.15 18.89 2.60
N LEU A 123 15.14 17.82 1.80
CA LEU A 123 14.20 17.58 0.73
C LEU A 123 13.10 16.64 1.24
N ARG A 124 11.85 16.95 0.93
CA ARG A 124 10.70 16.12 1.30
C ARG A 124 9.78 16.01 0.10
N TYR A 125 9.39 14.80 -0.22
CA TYR A 125 8.40 14.47 -1.22
C TYR A 125 7.35 13.58 -0.57
N ARG A 126 6.08 13.87 -0.86
CA ARG A 126 4.95 13.10 -0.37
C ARG A 126 3.93 12.95 -1.49
N GLU A 127 3.52 11.72 -1.74
CA GLU A 127 2.49 11.39 -2.70
C GLU A 127 1.44 10.52 -2.01
N ASP A 128 0.19 10.94 -2.06
CA ASP A 128 -0.95 10.20 -1.56
C ASP A 128 -1.90 9.98 -2.75
N GLY A 129 -2.27 8.72 -3.01
CA GLY A 129 -3.09 8.45 -4.18
C GLY A 129 -3.38 6.99 -4.46
N ARG A 130 -4.30 6.75 -5.39
CA ARG A 130 -4.60 5.40 -5.88
C ARG A 130 -3.44 4.84 -6.69
N TRP A 131 -2.85 5.68 -7.54
CA TRP A 131 -1.72 5.37 -8.39
C TRP A 131 -0.55 6.21 -7.89
N ILE A 132 0.28 5.63 -7.04
CA ILE A 132 1.52 6.24 -6.58
C ILE A 132 2.69 5.64 -7.35
N GLN A 133 3.76 6.40 -7.55
CA GLN A 133 4.99 5.91 -8.19
C GLN A 133 5.84 5.06 -7.23
N ALA A 134 5.22 4.03 -6.62
CA ALA A 134 5.81 3.27 -5.51
C ALA A 134 7.19 2.68 -5.84
N ASP A 135 7.32 2.07 -7.02
CA ASP A 135 8.56 1.40 -7.44
C ASP A 135 9.66 2.41 -7.76
N GLU A 136 9.32 3.52 -8.41
CA GLU A 136 10.26 4.59 -8.75
C GLU A 136 10.79 5.28 -7.47
N ILE A 137 9.92 5.56 -6.51
CA ILE A 137 10.28 6.19 -5.23
C ILE A 137 11.12 5.24 -4.37
N ARG A 138 10.82 3.93 -4.38
CA ARG A 138 11.67 2.91 -3.72
C ARG A 138 13.05 2.85 -4.37
N ALA A 139 13.11 2.71 -5.70
CA ALA A 139 14.37 2.64 -6.42
C ALA A 139 15.22 3.91 -6.21
N PHE A 140 14.58 5.08 -6.20
CA PHE A 140 15.24 6.35 -5.89
C PHE A 140 15.76 6.39 -4.45
N GLY A 141 14.97 5.96 -3.47
CA GLY A 141 15.37 5.88 -2.06
C GLY A 141 16.58 4.96 -1.85
N ASP A 142 16.57 3.78 -2.46
CA ASP A 142 17.69 2.83 -2.40
C ASP A 142 18.95 3.37 -3.07
N ALA A 143 18.81 4.02 -4.23
CA ALA A 143 19.92 4.67 -4.92
C ALA A 143 20.50 5.82 -4.10
N ALA A 144 19.65 6.65 -3.48
CA ALA A 144 20.08 7.73 -2.60
C ALA A 144 20.81 7.18 -1.36
N HIS A 145 20.31 6.08 -0.77
CA HIS A 145 20.96 5.43 0.37
C HIS A 145 22.36 4.92 0.00
N LYS A 146 22.47 4.21 -1.12
CA LYS A 146 23.76 3.73 -1.64
C LYS A 146 24.72 4.89 -1.94
N ALA A 147 24.23 5.96 -2.55
CA ALA A 147 25.06 7.13 -2.88
C ALA A 147 25.58 7.86 -1.62
N ILE A 148 24.75 7.98 -0.57
CA ILE A 148 25.14 8.56 0.72
C ILE A 148 26.22 7.69 1.38
N ASN A 149 26.05 6.37 1.41
CA ASN A 149 27.05 5.47 1.99
C ASN A 149 28.37 5.51 1.20
N ALA A 150 28.32 5.47 -0.13
CA ALA A 150 29.50 5.61 -0.97
C ALA A 150 30.20 6.97 -0.77
N TYR A 151 29.44 8.05 -0.56
CA TYR A 151 30.01 9.36 -0.24
C TYR A 151 30.74 9.33 1.12
N ARG A 152 30.15 8.71 2.14
CA ARG A 152 30.77 8.54 3.46
C ARG A 152 32.02 7.67 3.41
N GLU A 153 32.02 6.57 2.68
CA GLU A 153 33.20 5.73 2.51
C GLU A 153 34.35 6.49 1.82
N ARG A 154 34.01 7.35 0.86
CA ARG A 154 35.00 8.09 0.07
C ARG A 154 35.54 9.35 0.75
N TRP A 155 34.73 10.02 1.57
CA TRP A 155 35.05 11.35 2.13
C TRP A 155 34.81 11.48 3.64
N GLY A 156 34.12 10.53 4.26
CA GLY A 156 33.77 10.50 5.69
C GLY A 156 34.75 9.70 6.55
N GLY A 157 35.95 9.39 6.05
CA GLY A 157 37.02 8.81 6.84
C GLY A 157 37.61 9.84 7.80
N VAL A 158 37.07 9.87 9.02
CA VAL A 158 37.78 10.25 10.27
C VAL A 158 37.50 9.16 11.29
#